data_AF-A0A072USL4-F1
#
_entry.id   AF-A0A072USL4-F1
#
_cell.length_a   1.000
_cell.length_b   1.000
_cell.length_c   1.000
_cell.angle_alpha   90.00
_cell.angle_beta   90.00
_cell.angle_gamma   90.00
#
_symmetry.space_group_name_H-M   'P 1'
#
loop_
_entity.id
_entity.type
_entity.pdbx_description
1 polymer ?
#
loop_
_entity_poly.entity_id
_entity_poly.type
_entity_poly.pdbx_seq_one_letter_code
_entity_poly.pdbx_strand_id
1 'polypeptide(L)'
;MDTENRTETLEAQVKAFFDSAPPLHNSHEITQKLNQFIQRNSSSSENGEARRIVCVTSGGTTAPLEQRCVRYVDNFSSGHRGATSTEYFLKAGYAVIFLYRRGSFQPFCRSLPEDPLLECFEPTNDLNIQVRKDYSKAVKSAIVDHHIAVAGGHLLKLPFSTIFEYLQMLQIIGTSTRCIGPRAMFYLAAAVSDYYVPWKDMVEHKIQSGSHLLDVKLVQVPKMLSVLRKDWAPLAFCVSFKVLMVFVRH
;
A
#
# COMPACT_ATOMS: atom_id res chain seq x y z
N MET A 1 -2.75 36.01 6.32
CA MET A 1 -4.21 35.84 6.14
C MET A 1 -4.55 34.74 5.12
N ASP A 2 -4.11 34.77 3.86
CA ASP A 2 -4.49 33.71 2.89
C ASP A 2 -3.90 32.32 3.15
N THR A 3 -2.71 32.23 3.75
CA THR A 3 -2.03 30.96 4.03
C THR A 3 -2.57 30.24 5.27
N GLU A 4 -2.99 30.99 6.29
CA GLU A 4 -3.60 30.46 7.52
C GLU A 4 -4.99 29.90 7.23
N ASN A 5 -5.85 30.67 6.53
CA ASN A 5 -7.18 30.20 6.11
C ASN A 5 -7.12 28.93 5.25
N ARG A 6 -6.12 28.81 4.36
CA ARG A 6 -5.92 27.59 3.54
C ARG A 6 -5.46 26.39 4.36
N THR A 7 -4.67 26.62 5.41
CA THR A 7 -4.18 25.56 6.30
C THR A 7 -5.31 25.03 7.18
N GLU A 8 -6.08 25.93 7.81
CA GLU A 8 -7.27 25.56 8.60
C GLU A 8 -8.30 24.81 7.75
N THR A 9 -8.48 25.22 6.49
CA THR A 9 -9.40 24.52 5.56
C THR A 9 -8.91 23.10 5.23
N LEU A 10 -7.61 22.89 5.05
CA LEU A 10 -7.05 21.55 4.77
C LEU A 10 -7.16 20.63 5.99
N GLU A 11 -6.85 21.14 7.18
CA GLU A 11 -6.97 20.38 8.43
C GLU A 11 -8.41 19.93 8.66
N ALA A 12 -9.39 20.82 8.45
CA ALA A 12 -10.81 20.48 8.55
C ALA A 12 -11.22 19.39 7.55
N GLN A 13 -10.75 19.46 6.29
CA GLN A 13 -11.03 18.43 5.28
C GLN A 13 -10.42 17.08 5.63
N VAL A 14 -9.18 17.07 6.13
CA VAL A 14 -8.47 15.85 6.56
C VAL A 14 -9.17 15.23 7.76
N LYS A 15 -9.54 16.04 8.75
CA LYS A 15 -10.31 15.59 9.91
C LYS A 15 -11.65 15.00 9.48
N ALA A 16 -12.40 15.68 8.62
CA ALA A 16 -13.67 15.18 8.10
C ALA A 16 -13.53 13.86 7.35
N PHE A 17 -12.44 13.66 6.59
CA PHE A 17 -12.15 12.38 5.95
C PHE A 17 -12.03 11.26 6.99
N PHE A 18 -11.13 11.42 7.98
CA PHE A 18 -10.86 10.38 8.98
C PHE A 18 -12.02 10.15 9.94
N ASP A 19 -12.74 11.20 10.35
CA ASP A 19 -13.94 11.08 11.19
C ASP A 19 -15.04 10.29 10.50
N SER A 20 -15.16 10.42 9.17
CA SER A 20 -16.15 9.68 8.39
C SER A 20 -15.72 8.26 8.06
N ALA A 21 -14.42 8.01 7.91
CA ALA A 21 -13.90 6.77 7.36
C ALA A 21 -14.35 5.53 8.16
N PRO A 22 -14.64 4.40 7.48
CA PRO A 22 -14.91 3.16 8.18
C PRO A 22 -13.70 2.74 9.02
N PRO A 23 -13.90 2.13 10.20
CA PRO A 23 -12.81 1.73 11.06
C PRO A 23 -11.89 0.75 10.34
N LEU A 24 -10.58 0.98 10.44
CA LEU A 24 -9.58 0.06 9.91
C LEU A 24 -9.60 -1.26 10.69
N HIS A 25 -9.92 -2.36 10.02
CA HIS A 25 -9.88 -3.70 10.60
C HIS A 25 -8.46 -4.03 11.09
N ASN A 26 -8.35 -4.58 12.30
CA ASN A 26 -7.07 -4.92 12.96
C ASN A 26 -6.08 -3.76 13.13
N SER A 27 -6.56 -2.51 13.28
CA SER A 27 -5.71 -1.32 13.44
C SER A 27 -4.67 -1.46 14.58
N HIS A 28 -5.07 -2.04 15.72
CA HIS A 28 -4.18 -2.28 16.86
C HIS A 28 -3.05 -3.27 16.50
N GLU A 29 -3.37 -4.40 15.88
CA GLU A 29 -2.39 -5.41 15.47
C GLU A 29 -1.42 -4.85 14.42
N ILE A 30 -1.93 -4.09 13.45
CA ILE A 30 -1.12 -3.40 12.43
C ILE A 30 -0.13 -2.45 13.10
N THR A 31 -0.62 -1.62 14.03
CA THR A 31 0.22 -0.65 14.76
C THR A 31 1.28 -1.34 15.60
N GLN A 32 0.93 -2.43 16.27
CA GLN A 32 1.87 -3.22 17.06
C GLN A 32 2.97 -3.84 16.19
N LYS A 33 2.61 -4.51 15.08
CA LYS A 33 3.58 -5.10 14.13
C LYS A 33 4.50 -4.04 13.53
N LEU A 34 3.93 -2.89 13.19
CA LEU A 34 4.68 -1.75 12.66
C LEU A 34 5.69 -1.22 13.68
N ASN A 35 5.26 -0.97 14.92
CA ASN A 35 6.15 -0.45 15.96
C ASN A 35 7.28 -1.45 16.29
N GLN A 36 6.97 -2.75 16.34
CA GLN A 36 7.99 -3.81 16.50
C GLN A 36 8.99 -3.82 15.33
N PHE A 37 8.49 -3.68 14.09
CA PHE A 37 9.33 -3.60 12.90
C PHE A 37 10.26 -2.38 12.91
N ILE A 38 9.74 -1.21 13.29
CA ILE A 38 10.50 0.04 13.41
C ILE A 38 11.56 -0.10 14.51
N GLN A 39 11.19 -0.61 15.68
CA GLN A 39 12.09 -0.81 16.80
C GLN A 39 13.25 -1.74 16.43
N ARG A 40 12.94 -2.91 15.84
CA ARG A 40 13.95 -3.89 15.41
C ARG A 40 14.96 -3.32 14.42
N ASN A 41 14.52 -2.47 13.51
CA ASN A 41 15.41 -1.87 12.49
C ASN A 41 16.06 -0.55 12.95
N SER A 42 15.63 0.00 14.10
CA SER A 42 16.20 1.21 14.70
C SER A 42 17.24 0.92 15.77
N SER A 43 17.15 -0.24 16.43
CA SER A 43 18.21 -0.71 17.31
C SER A 43 19.48 -0.94 16.49
N SER A 44 20.61 -0.42 16.98
CA SER A 44 21.92 -0.65 16.35
C SER A 44 22.19 -2.16 16.38
N SER A 45 22.45 -2.75 15.21
CA SER A 45 22.90 -4.15 15.16
C SER A 45 24.31 -4.23 15.73
N GLU A 46 24.73 -5.41 16.20
CA GLU A 46 26.06 -5.66 16.80
C GLU A 46 27.25 -5.17 15.94
N ASN A 47 27.03 -4.87 14.65
CA ASN A 47 28.04 -4.42 13.69
C ASN A 47 27.72 -3.13 12.91
N GLY A 48 26.76 -2.27 13.30
CA GLY A 48 26.56 -1.02 12.54
C GLY A 48 25.37 -0.12 12.87
N GLU A 49 25.35 1.03 12.19
CA GLU A 49 24.35 2.08 12.28
C GLU A 49 22.92 1.57 12.10
N ALA A 50 21.97 2.28 12.72
CA ALA A 50 20.54 2.00 12.60
C ALA A 50 20.08 2.00 11.13
N ARG A 51 19.35 0.96 10.73
CA ARG A 51 18.95 0.76 9.33
C ARG A 51 17.97 1.85 8.89
N ARG A 52 18.02 2.20 7.60
CA ARG A 52 17.02 3.07 6.96
C ARG A 52 15.74 2.28 6.65
N ILE A 53 14.59 2.91 6.83
CA ILE A 53 13.29 2.30 6.61
C ILE A 53 12.58 3.03 5.47
N VAL A 54 12.10 2.30 4.47
CA VAL A 54 11.30 2.84 3.39
C VAL A 54 9.88 2.26 3.41
N CYS A 55 8.87 3.12 3.37
CA CYS A 55 7.51 2.73 3.06
C CYS A 55 7.31 2.80 1.55
N VAL A 56 7.13 1.64 0.91
CA VAL A 56 6.80 1.52 -0.51
C VAL A 56 5.30 1.30 -0.62
N THR A 57 4.60 2.22 -1.31
CA THR A 57 3.18 2.02 -1.63
C THR A 57 3.03 1.43 -3.03
N SER A 58 2.13 0.46 -3.22
CA SER A 58 1.98 -0.26 -4.49
C SER A 58 0.54 -0.68 -4.79
N GLY A 59 0.18 -0.65 -6.08
CA GLY A 59 -1.18 -1.00 -6.53
C GLY A 59 -2.16 0.16 -6.52
N GLY A 60 -3.37 -0.10 -7.01
CA GLY A 60 -4.49 0.85 -7.04
C GLY A 60 -5.31 0.91 -5.75
N THR A 61 -5.93 2.05 -5.46
CA THR A 61 -7.01 2.11 -4.46
C THR A 61 -8.37 2.00 -5.13
N THR A 62 -9.32 1.37 -4.44
CA THR A 62 -10.74 1.43 -4.81
C THR A 62 -11.47 2.49 -3.99
N ALA A 63 -12.43 3.17 -4.61
CA ALA A 63 -13.38 4.07 -3.96
C ALA A 63 -14.78 3.45 -4.04
N PRO A 64 -15.26 2.81 -2.95
CA PRO A 64 -16.57 2.18 -2.93
C PRO A 64 -17.70 3.22 -3.07
N LEU A 65 -18.80 2.82 -3.70
CA LEU A 65 -19.99 3.66 -3.88
C LEU A 65 -21.09 3.37 -2.85
N GLU A 66 -21.02 2.21 -2.19
CA GLU A 66 -21.93 1.74 -1.16
C GLU A 66 -21.14 1.21 0.05
N GLN A 67 -21.68 1.29 1.26
CA GLN A 67 -21.01 0.77 2.47
C GLN A 67 -20.85 -0.75 2.40
N ARG A 68 -21.92 -1.46 2.02
CA ARG A 68 -21.87 -2.88 1.60
C ARG A 68 -21.55 -2.93 0.12
N CYS A 69 -20.29 -2.61 -0.16
CA CYS A 69 -19.77 -2.36 -1.50
C CYS A 69 -20.09 -3.51 -2.47
N VAL A 70 -20.85 -3.18 -3.52
CA VAL A 70 -20.99 -4.01 -4.72
C VAL A 70 -20.27 -3.37 -5.89
N ARG A 71 -20.25 -2.02 -5.93
CA ARG A 71 -19.62 -1.23 -6.98
C ARG A 71 -18.58 -0.29 -6.40
N TYR A 72 -17.51 -0.07 -7.16
CA TYR A 72 -16.43 0.84 -6.79
C TYR A 72 -15.79 1.43 -8.04
N VAL A 73 -15.17 2.60 -7.87
CA VAL A 73 -14.23 3.16 -8.84
C VAL A 73 -12.84 2.62 -8.51
N ASP A 74 -12.09 2.13 -9.49
CA ASP A 74 -10.73 1.60 -9.29
C ASP A 74 -9.71 2.48 -10.02
N ASN A 75 -8.61 2.79 -9.36
CA ASN A 75 -7.46 3.44 -9.96
C ASN A 75 -6.45 2.37 -10.40
N PHE A 76 -6.45 2.05 -11.69
CA PHE A 76 -5.65 0.95 -12.21
C PHE A 76 -4.16 1.07 -11.91
N SER A 77 -3.62 0.06 -11.24
CA SER A 77 -2.18 -0.20 -11.14
C SER A 77 -1.95 -1.66 -10.77
N SER A 78 -1.23 -2.39 -11.62
CA SER A 78 -0.83 -3.79 -11.39
C SER A 78 0.13 -3.96 -10.21
N GLY A 79 0.85 -2.91 -9.82
CA GLY A 79 1.76 -2.93 -8.66
C GLY A 79 3.19 -3.39 -8.97
N HIS A 80 3.54 -3.65 -10.24
CA HIS A 80 4.91 -4.06 -10.62
C HIS A 80 5.98 -3.09 -10.12
N ARG A 81 5.77 -1.78 -10.30
CA ARG A 81 6.76 -0.76 -9.91
C ARG A 81 7.09 -0.84 -8.41
N GLY A 82 6.08 -0.87 -7.55
CA GLY A 82 6.29 -0.92 -6.11
C GLY A 82 6.89 -2.25 -5.66
N ALA A 83 6.43 -3.37 -6.23
CA ALA A 83 6.97 -4.69 -5.92
C ALA A 83 8.44 -4.82 -6.32
N THR A 84 8.80 -4.43 -7.54
CA THR A 84 10.18 -4.44 -8.02
C THR A 84 11.06 -3.47 -7.22
N SER A 85 10.56 -2.27 -6.91
CA SER A 85 11.31 -1.31 -6.09
C SER A 85 11.60 -1.85 -4.69
N THR A 86 10.67 -2.62 -4.11
CA THR A 86 10.87 -3.31 -2.82
C THR A 86 12.08 -4.23 -2.86
N GLU A 87 12.23 -5.04 -3.92
CA GLU A 87 13.39 -5.92 -4.10
C GLU A 87 14.70 -5.12 -4.16
N TYR A 88 14.72 -4.02 -4.93
CA TYR A 88 15.90 -3.16 -5.03
C TYR A 88 16.24 -2.47 -3.71
N PHE A 89 15.25 -2.01 -2.94
CA PHE A 89 15.48 -1.42 -1.60
C PHE A 89 16.03 -2.44 -0.61
N LEU A 90 15.48 -3.66 -0.58
CA LEU A 90 16.00 -4.75 0.25
C LEU A 90 17.45 -5.07 -0.12
N LYS A 91 17.76 -5.16 -1.42
CA LYS A 91 19.13 -5.37 -1.91
C LYS A 91 20.08 -4.24 -1.52
N ALA A 92 19.58 -3.00 -1.45
CA ALA A 92 20.32 -1.82 -1.01
C ALA A 92 20.45 -1.71 0.53
N GLY A 93 19.97 -2.70 1.29
CA GLY A 93 20.10 -2.75 2.75
C GLY A 93 19.01 -2.00 3.52
N TYR A 94 17.93 -1.55 2.87
CA TYR A 94 16.79 -0.95 3.57
C TYR A 94 15.95 -2.01 4.27
N ALA A 95 15.24 -1.59 5.32
CA ALA A 95 14.03 -2.27 5.77
C ALA A 95 12.83 -1.69 5.02
N VAL A 96 11.94 -2.54 4.52
CA VAL A 96 10.83 -2.13 3.66
C VAL A 96 9.49 -2.42 4.34
N ILE A 97 8.67 -1.38 4.48
CA ILE A 97 7.24 -1.49 4.75
C ILE A 97 6.53 -1.46 3.39
N PHE A 98 6.08 -2.62 2.92
CA PHE A 98 5.36 -2.76 1.65
C PHE A 98 3.86 -2.63 1.89
N LEU A 99 3.32 -1.42 1.66
CA LEU A 99 1.89 -1.11 1.74
C LEU A 99 1.27 -1.34 0.35
N TYR A 100 0.45 -2.39 0.18
CA TYR A 100 0.09 -2.87 -1.15
C TYR A 100 -1.39 -3.21 -1.32
N ARG A 101 -1.91 -3.04 -2.54
CA ARG A 101 -3.27 -3.47 -2.90
C ARG A 101 -3.36 -5.00 -2.88
N ARG A 102 -4.37 -5.58 -2.20
CA ARG A 102 -4.66 -7.02 -2.26
C ARG A 102 -4.81 -7.47 -3.71
N GLY A 103 -4.23 -8.62 -4.05
CA GLY A 103 -4.21 -9.17 -5.40
C GLY A 103 -3.31 -8.42 -6.39
N SER A 104 -2.59 -7.37 -5.98
CA SER A 104 -1.56 -6.76 -6.84
C SER A 104 -0.26 -7.57 -6.84
N PHE A 105 0.60 -7.26 -7.79
CA PHE A 105 1.89 -7.92 -7.95
C PHE A 105 2.75 -7.84 -6.69
N GLN A 106 3.41 -8.95 -6.35
CA GLN A 106 4.18 -9.11 -5.12
C GLN A 106 5.69 -9.08 -5.39
N PRO A 107 6.51 -8.57 -4.45
CA PRO A 107 7.97 -8.68 -4.53
C PRO A 107 8.39 -10.15 -4.69
N PHE A 108 9.46 -10.38 -5.44
CA PHE A 108 10.06 -11.69 -5.77
C PHE A 108 9.25 -12.57 -6.72
N CYS A 109 7.97 -12.28 -6.94
CA CYS A 109 7.10 -13.06 -7.84
C CYS A 109 7.26 -12.69 -9.32
N ARG A 110 8.28 -11.89 -9.68
CA ARG A 110 8.34 -11.29 -11.01
C ARG A 110 8.59 -12.22 -12.19
N SER A 111 9.24 -13.33 -11.90
CA SER A 111 9.57 -14.36 -12.87
C SER A 111 8.58 -15.53 -12.80
N LEU A 112 7.53 -15.40 -11.99
CA LEU A 112 6.46 -16.39 -11.90
C LEU A 112 5.39 -16.06 -12.95
N PRO A 113 4.69 -17.08 -13.47
CA PRO A 113 3.58 -16.88 -14.40
C PRO A 113 2.35 -16.28 -13.69
N GLU A 114 1.28 -16.04 -14.44
CA GLU A 114 0.06 -15.41 -13.91
C GLU A 114 -0.69 -16.29 -12.91
N ASP A 115 -0.69 -17.62 -13.11
CA ASP A 115 -1.22 -18.58 -12.14
C ASP A 115 -0.12 -19.54 -11.64
N PRO A 116 0.73 -19.10 -10.69
CA PRO A 116 1.84 -19.91 -10.22
C PRO A 116 1.41 -21.25 -9.62
N LEU A 117 0.21 -21.34 -9.03
CA LEU A 117 -0.24 -22.56 -8.38
C LEU A 117 -0.55 -23.65 -9.42
N LEU A 118 -1.22 -23.30 -10.52
CA LEU A 118 -1.58 -24.24 -11.57
C LEU A 118 -0.43 -24.49 -12.58
N GLU A 119 0.42 -23.49 -12.79
CA GLU A 119 1.46 -23.54 -13.82
C GLU A 119 2.81 -24.01 -13.29
N CYS A 120 3.20 -23.64 -12.06
CA CYS A 120 4.51 -24.00 -11.52
C CYS A 120 4.55 -25.37 -10.86
N PHE A 121 3.41 -25.98 -10.55
CA PHE A 121 3.35 -27.24 -9.82
C PHE A 121 2.78 -28.37 -10.67
N GLU A 122 3.18 -29.59 -10.33
CA GLU A 122 2.68 -30.83 -10.93
C GLU A 122 2.55 -31.92 -9.86
N PRO A 123 1.55 -32.82 -9.97
CA PRO A 123 1.43 -33.95 -9.06
C PRO A 123 2.58 -34.93 -9.30
N THR A 124 3.02 -35.61 -8.24
CA THR A 124 3.88 -36.79 -8.37
C THR A 124 3.03 -38.06 -8.38
N ASN A 125 3.65 -39.24 -8.52
CA ASN A 125 2.94 -40.52 -8.48
C ASN A 125 2.29 -40.84 -7.11
N ASP A 126 2.64 -40.09 -6.07
CA ASP A 126 2.09 -40.20 -4.72
C ASP A 126 1.14 -39.01 -4.43
N LEU A 127 0.68 -38.85 -3.18
CA LEU A 127 -0.09 -37.69 -2.71
C LEU A 127 0.75 -36.39 -2.60
N ASN A 128 1.90 -36.32 -3.27
CA ASN A 128 2.83 -35.20 -3.20
C ASN A 128 2.73 -34.30 -4.44
N ILE A 129 3.19 -33.06 -4.29
CA ILE A 129 3.26 -32.06 -5.36
C ILE A 129 4.72 -31.61 -5.47
N GLN A 130 5.21 -31.45 -6.69
CA GLN A 130 6.54 -30.90 -6.95
C GLN A 130 6.46 -29.68 -7.87
N VAL A 131 7.54 -28.89 -7.87
CA VAL A 131 7.68 -27.74 -8.78
C VAL A 131 8.18 -28.24 -10.14
N ARG A 132 7.51 -27.84 -11.22
CA ARG A 132 7.94 -28.13 -12.59
C ARG A 132 9.35 -27.61 -12.83
N LYS A 133 10.14 -28.38 -13.58
CA LYS A 133 11.57 -28.10 -13.81
C LYS A 133 11.81 -26.69 -14.38
N ASP A 134 10.95 -26.25 -15.30
CA ASP A 134 11.07 -24.95 -15.98
C ASP A 134 10.92 -23.77 -15.01
N TYR A 135 10.15 -23.94 -13.93
CA TYR A 135 9.89 -22.90 -12.93
C TYR A 135 10.69 -23.08 -11.64
N SER A 136 11.41 -24.20 -11.47
CA SER A 136 12.11 -24.58 -10.24
C SER A 136 13.00 -23.47 -9.69
N LYS A 137 13.82 -22.84 -10.55
CA LYS A 137 14.70 -21.74 -10.15
C LYS A 137 13.91 -20.51 -9.69
N ALA A 138 12.90 -20.10 -10.47
CA ALA A 138 12.10 -18.92 -10.19
C ALA A 138 11.30 -19.06 -8.88
N VAL A 139 10.62 -20.19 -8.69
CA VAL A 139 9.86 -20.51 -7.47
C VAL A 139 10.78 -20.60 -6.26
N LYS A 140 11.90 -21.33 -6.38
CA LYS A 140 12.86 -21.45 -5.28
C LYS A 140 13.39 -20.08 -4.85
N SER A 141 13.85 -19.26 -5.80
CA SER A 141 14.32 -17.91 -5.50
C SER A 141 13.22 -17.06 -4.86
N ALA A 142 12.00 -17.07 -5.42
CA ALA A 142 10.89 -16.28 -4.88
C ALA A 142 10.56 -16.64 -3.44
N ILE A 143 10.49 -17.94 -3.12
CA ILE A 143 10.21 -18.44 -1.78
C ILE A 143 11.37 -18.09 -0.84
N VAL A 144 12.61 -18.44 -1.21
CA VAL A 144 13.77 -18.26 -0.34
C VAL A 144 14.00 -16.77 -0.02
N ASP A 145 14.02 -15.91 -1.05
CA ASP A 145 14.27 -14.48 -0.88
C ASP A 145 13.17 -13.81 -0.05
N HIS A 146 11.90 -14.21 -0.26
CA HIS A 146 10.79 -13.74 0.55
C HIS A 146 10.93 -14.12 2.02
N HIS A 147 11.22 -15.38 2.31
CA HIS A 147 11.35 -15.87 3.69
C HIS A 147 12.54 -15.23 4.39
N ILE A 148 13.68 -15.09 3.70
CA ILE A 148 14.86 -14.39 4.25
C ILE A 148 14.50 -12.94 4.61
N ALA A 149 13.80 -12.22 3.72
CA ALA A 149 13.43 -10.83 3.97
C ALA A 149 12.46 -10.68 5.15
N VAL A 150 11.46 -11.56 5.27
CA VAL A 150 10.47 -11.50 6.37
C VAL A 150 11.06 -11.98 7.69
N ALA A 151 11.70 -13.16 7.72
CA ALA A 151 12.29 -13.72 8.95
C ALA A 151 13.47 -12.88 9.46
N GLY A 152 14.24 -12.27 8.55
CA GLY A 152 15.27 -11.29 8.86
C GLY A 152 14.71 -9.99 9.47
N GLY A 153 13.39 -9.77 9.40
CA GLY A 153 12.73 -8.56 9.89
C GLY A 153 13.00 -7.35 8.99
N HIS A 154 13.22 -7.58 7.70
CA HIS A 154 13.55 -6.56 6.70
C HIS A 154 12.37 -6.22 5.79
N LEU A 155 11.33 -7.06 5.75
CA LEU A 155 10.12 -6.81 4.98
C LEU A 155 8.87 -6.97 5.85
N LEU A 156 8.09 -5.89 5.97
CA LEU A 156 6.75 -5.90 6.56
C LEU A 156 5.73 -5.65 5.44
N LYS A 157 4.77 -6.56 5.26
CA LYS A 157 3.71 -6.45 4.24
C LYS A 157 2.40 -6.03 4.89
N LEU A 158 1.82 -4.93 4.41
CA LEU A 158 0.54 -4.39 4.89
C LEU A 158 -0.45 -4.29 3.72
N PRO A 159 -1.49 -5.13 3.66
CA PRO A 159 -2.44 -5.12 2.56
C PRO A 159 -3.54 -4.05 2.75
N PHE A 160 -3.91 -3.37 1.67
CA PHE A 160 -5.09 -2.51 1.58
C PHE A 160 -5.93 -2.86 0.33
N SER A 161 -7.14 -2.34 0.24
CA SER A 161 -8.00 -2.38 -0.94
C SER A 161 -8.58 -1.01 -1.24
N THR A 162 -9.19 -0.37 -0.23
CA THR A 162 -9.90 0.90 -0.42
C THR A 162 -9.01 2.11 -0.17
N ILE A 163 -9.43 3.27 -0.67
CA ILE A 163 -8.82 4.57 -0.37
C ILE A 163 -8.81 4.86 1.15
N PHE A 164 -9.84 4.42 1.88
CA PHE A 164 -9.93 4.60 3.33
C PHE A 164 -8.87 3.77 4.07
N GLU A 165 -8.73 2.50 3.71
CA GLU A 165 -7.71 1.62 4.28
C GLU A 165 -6.31 2.16 3.99
N TYR A 166 -6.06 2.56 2.73
CA TYR A 166 -4.79 3.12 2.30
C TYR A 166 -4.41 4.38 3.10
N LEU A 167 -5.32 5.36 3.23
CA LEU A 167 -5.01 6.62 3.91
C LEU A 167 -4.88 6.46 5.42
N GLN A 168 -5.69 5.58 6.05
CA GLN A 168 -5.53 5.25 7.47
C GLN A 168 -4.18 4.55 7.74
N MET A 169 -3.80 3.57 6.91
CA MET A 169 -2.49 2.91 7.05
C MET A 169 -1.34 3.89 6.79
N LEU A 170 -1.46 4.76 5.78
CA LEU A 170 -0.44 5.76 5.48
C LEU A 170 -0.26 6.75 6.66
N GLN A 171 -1.34 7.16 7.30
CA GLN A 171 -1.29 8.00 8.51
C GLN A 171 -0.56 7.27 9.64
N ILE A 172 -0.96 6.03 9.96
CA ILE A 172 -0.33 5.21 11.01
C ILE A 172 1.18 5.05 10.74
N ILE A 173 1.55 4.70 9.51
CA ILE A 173 2.96 4.55 9.10
C ILE A 173 3.72 5.88 9.20
N GLY A 174 3.12 6.97 8.71
CA GLY A 174 3.66 8.32 8.81
C GLY A 174 3.99 8.69 10.25
N THR A 175 3.00 8.63 11.14
CA THR A 175 3.15 9.02 12.54
C THR A 175 4.13 8.11 13.29
N SER A 176 4.09 6.80 13.06
CA SER A 176 5.00 5.85 13.73
C SER A 176 6.46 6.01 13.28
N THR A 177 6.71 6.40 12.03
CA THR A 177 8.07 6.59 11.51
C THR A 177 8.68 7.96 11.85
N ARG A 178 7.92 8.85 12.50
CA ARG A 178 8.43 10.15 12.95
C ARG A 178 9.64 10.02 13.89
N CYS A 179 9.68 8.98 14.72
CA CYS A 179 10.77 8.75 15.68
C CYS A 179 12.12 8.41 15.04
N ILE A 180 12.14 8.03 13.75
CA ILE A 180 13.39 7.70 13.02
C ILE A 180 13.84 8.81 12.07
N GLY A 181 13.06 9.89 11.95
CA GLY A 181 13.44 11.13 11.28
C GLY A 181 13.96 10.93 9.84
N PRO A 182 15.15 11.46 9.49
CA PRO A 182 15.74 11.34 8.14
C PRO A 182 16.03 9.92 7.67
N ARG A 183 15.98 8.91 8.56
CA ARG A 183 16.13 7.51 8.18
C ARG A 183 14.84 6.91 7.61
N ALA A 184 13.71 7.60 7.71
CA ALA A 184 12.46 7.24 7.06
C ALA A 184 12.44 7.75 5.61
N MET A 185 11.94 6.91 4.71
CA MET A 185 11.64 7.27 3.32
C MET A 185 10.22 6.83 2.96
N PHE A 186 9.52 7.63 2.16
CA PHE A 186 8.25 7.27 1.55
C PHE A 186 8.41 7.22 0.03
N TYR A 187 8.25 6.04 -0.55
CA TYR A 187 8.25 5.79 -1.99
C TYR A 187 6.81 5.52 -2.43
N LEU A 188 6.13 6.58 -2.87
CA LEU A 188 4.67 6.60 -3.03
C LEU A 188 4.26 6.25 -4.47
N ALA A 189 4.30 4.95 -4.79
CA ALA A 189 4.04 4.43 -6.14
C ALA A 189 2.62 3.84 -6.34
N ALA A 190 1.77 3.88 -5.32
CA ALA A 190 0.36 3.50 -5.44
C ALA A 190 -0.42 4.50 -6.32
N ALA A 191 -1.39 3.98 -7.09
CA ALA A 191 -2.35 4.78 -7.83
C ALA A 191 -3.53 5.11 -6.91
N VAL A 192 -3.46 6.28 -6.27
CA VAL A 192 -4.43 6.74 -5.27
C VAL A 192 -5.60 7.44 -5.95
N SER A 193 -6.83 7.16 -5.52
CA SER A 193 -8.04 7.81 -6.02
C SER A 193 -8.03 9.30 -5.68
N ASP A 194 -8.29 10.14 -6.69
CA ASP A 194 -8.42 11.59 -6.53
C ASP A 194 -9.80 12.00 -6.01
N TYR A 195 -10.80 11.13 -6.17
CA TYR A 195 -12.19 11.35 -5.81
C TYR A 195 -12.78 10.15 -5.08
N TYR A 196 -13.73 10.39 -4.19
CA TYR A 196 -14.42 9.36 -3.41
C TYR A 196 -15.82 9.82 -2.97
N VAL A 197 -16.64 8.91 -2.46
CA VAL A 197 -17.87 9.28 -1.72
C VAL A 197 -17.51 9.27 -0.23
N PRO A 198 -17.78 10.31 0.57
CA PRO A 198 -17.60 10.24 2.02
C PRO A 198 -18.46 9.12 2.60
N TRP A 199 -17.91 8.33 3.52
CA TRP A 199 -18.57 7.13 4.04
C TRP A 199 -19.95 7.43 4.67
N LYS A 200 -20.08 8.57 5.35
CA LYS A 200 -21.33 9.07 5.94
C LYS A 200 -22.41 9.40 4.89
N ASP A 201 -22.00 9.70 3.66
CA ASP A 201 -22.88 10.08 2.55
C ASP A 201 -23.15 8.87 1.62
N MET A 202 -22.48 7.72 1.86
CA MET A 202 -22.71 6.49 1.11
C MET A 202 -24.02 5.83 1.53
N VAL A 203 -24.75 5.31 0.54
CA VAL A 203 -25.86 4.39 0.80
C VAL A 203 -25.34 3.08 1.40
N GLU A 204 -26.10 2.49 2.31
CA GLU A 204 -25.67 1.26 2.98
C GLU A 204 -25.64 0.06 2.01
N HIS A 205 -26.65 -0.06 1.16
CA HIS A 205 -26.90 -1.22 0.31
C HIS A 205 -26.69 -0.92 -1.17
N LYS A 206 -26.58 -2.00 -1.97
CA LYS A 206 -26.49 -1.97 -3.44
C LYS A 206 -27.46 -0.94 -4.03
N ILE A 207 -26.92 0.00 -4.82
CA ILE A 207 -27.75 0.94 -5.57
C ILE A 207 -28.62 0.17 -6.56
N GLN A 208 -29.95 0.37 -6.49
CA GLN A 208 -30.92 -0.37 -7.28
C GLN A 208 -30.90 0.04 -8.76
N SER A 209 -31.04 -0.94 -9.66
CA SER A 209 -31.05 -0.73 -11.11
C SER A 209 -32.43 -0.30 -11.64
N GLY A 210 -33.07 0.67 -10.99
CA GLY A 210 -34.45 1.09 -11.31
C GLY A 210 -34.56 2.22 -12.34
N SER A 211 -33.48 3.00 -12.53
CA SER A 211 -33.40 4.13 -13.47
C SER A 211 -32.49 3.78 -14.65
N HIS A 212 -32.74 4.39 -15.81
CA HIS A 212 -31.87 4.33 -16.99
C HIS A 212 -30.52 5.03 -16.78
N LEU A 213 -30.42 5.97 -15.83
CA LEU A 213 -29.20 6.71 -15.48
C LEU A 213 -28.83 6.50 -14.02
N LEU A 214 -27.52 6.42 -13.76
CA LEU A 214 -26.91 6.42 -12.43
C LEU A 214 -25.98 7.62 -12.28
N ASP A 215 -26.42 8.63 -11.52
CA ASP A 215 -25.61 9.79 -11.19
C ASP A 215 -24.81 9.54 -9.90
N VAL A 216 -23.48 9.60 -10.01
CA VAL A 216 -22.57 9.43 -8.86
C VAL A 216 -21.89 10.75 -8.55
N LYS A 217 -22.12 11.27 -7.35
CA LYS A 217 -21.44 12.48 -6.85
C LYS A 217 -20.21 12.09 -6.06
N LEU A 218 -19.04 12.45 -6.57
CA LEU A 218 -17.76 12.22 -5.90
C LEU A 218 -17.19 13.55 -5.43
N VAL A 219 -16.56 13.55 -4.26
CA VAL A 219 -15.82 14.68 -3.71
C VAL A 219 -14.32 14.43 -3.84
N GLN A 220 -13.53 15.51 -3.91
CA GLN A 220 -12.08 15.40 -4.02
C GLN A 220 -11.48 14.84 -2.71
N VAL A 221 -10.52 13.93 -2.83
CA VAL A 221 -9.71 13.47 -1.70
C VAL A 221 -8.83 14.63 -1.21
N PRO A 222 -8.76 14.88 0.12
CA PRO A 222 -7.89 15.93 0.67
C PRO A 222 -6.44 15.76 0.23
N LYS A 223 -5.64 16.83 0.24
CA LYS A 223 -4.22 16.79 -0.18
C LYS A 223 -3.33 16.11 0.87
N MET A 224 -3.53 14.81 1.09
CA MET A 224 -2.89 13.99 2.14
C MET A 224 -1.36 13.98 2.05
N LEU A 225 -0.78 14.11 0.86
CA LEU A 225 0.68 14.22 0.69
C LEU A 225 1.27 15.50 1.32
N SER A 226 0.49 16.57 1.39
CA SER A 226 0.92 17.78 2.11
C SER A 226 0.99 17.51 3.61
N VAL A 227 -0.02 16.84 4.16
CA VAL A 227 -0.13 16.48 5.58
C VAL A 227 0.99 15.50 5.97
N LEU A 228 1.27 14.50 5.13
CA LEU A 228 2.36 13.56 5.35
C LEU A 228 3.71 14.29 5.56
N ARG A 229 4.01 15.27 4.69
CA ARG A 229 5.28 16.00 4.69
C ARG A 229 5.38 17.10 5.75
N LYS A 230 4.26 17.56 6.31
CA LYS A 230 4.24 18.64 7.31
C LYS A 230 4.05 18.11 8.73
N ASP A 231 3.18 17.11 8.88
CA ASP A 231 2.63 16.76 10.19
C ASP A 231 2.97 15.32 10.58
N TRP A 232 2.74 14.35 9.68
CA TRP A 232 2.92 12.93 10.02
C TRP A 232 4.39 12.53 10.06
N ALA A 233 5.16 12.87 9.02
CA ALA A 233 6.57 12.49 8.86
C ALA A 233 7.42 13.63 8.26
N PRO A 234 7.57 14.78 8.95
CA PRO A 234 8.16 15.99 8.38
C PRO A 234 9.65 15.89 8.00
N LEU A 235 10.39 14.98 8.66
CA LEU A 235 11.82 14.78 8.39
C LEU A 235 12.09 13.62 7.42
N ALA A 236 11.05 12.90 6.99
CA ALA A 236 11.21 11.75 6.10
C ALA A 236 11.44 12.19 4.65
N PHE A 237 12.28 11.46 3.93
CA PHE A 237 12.48 11.71 2.50
C PHE A 237 11.29 11.17 1.69
N CYS A 238 10.58 12.03 0.96
CA CYS A 238 9.37 11.65 0.23
C CYS A 238 9.59 11.71 -1.28
N VAL A 239 9.28 10.61 -1.97
CA VAL A 239 9.27 10.48 -3.43
C VAL A 239 7.85 10.10 -3.86
N SER A 240 7.25 10.91 -4.73
CA SER A 240 5.91 10.63 -5.29
C SER A 240 5.98 10.43 -6.80
N PHE A 241 5.06 9.62 -7.31
CA PHE A 241 4.90 9.37 -8.73
C PHE A 241 3.66 10.08 -9.26
N LYS A 242 3.77 10.62 -10.47
CA LYS A 242 2.63 11.12 -11.23
C LYS A 242 2.43 10.19 -12.42
N VAL A 243 1.27 9.53 -12.48
CA VAL A 243 0.92 8.69 -13.62
C VAL A 243 0.26 9.59 -14.67
N LEU A 244 0.85 9.63 -15.85
CA LEU A 244 0.23 10.18 -17.06
C LEU A 244 -0.07 8.97 -17.95
N MET A 245 -1.35 8.74 -18.26
CA MET A 245 -1.73 7.66 -19.16
C MET A 245 -1.27 8.03 -20.57
N VAL A 246 -0.17 7.45 -21.04
CA VAL A 246 0.26 7.55 -22.44
C VAL A 246 -0.50 6.49 -23.21
N PHE A 247 -1.53 6.89 -23.96
CA PHE A 247 -2.14 5.99 -24.95
C PHE A 247 -1.10 5.70 -26.02
N VAL A 248 -0.52 4.49 -25.99
CA VAL A 248 0.19 3.96 -27.15
C VAL A 248 -0.90 3.49 -28.10
N ARG A 249 -1.15 4.26 -29.17
CA ARG A 249 -1.96 3.76 -30.29
C ARG A 249 -1.22 2.55 -30.87
N HIS A 250 -1.85 1.38 -30.83
CA HIS A 250 -1.47 0.26 -31.69
C HIS A 250 -1.89 0.55 -33.12
#